data_AF-A0AAN9SJY1-F1
#
_entry.id   AF-A0AAN9SJY1-F1
#
_cell.length_a   1.000
_cell.length_b   1.000
_cell.length_c   1.000
_cell.angle_alpha   90.00
_cell.angle_beta   90.00
_cell.angle_gamma   90.00
#
_symmetry.space_group_name_H-M   'P 1'
#
loop_
_entity.id
_entity.type
_entity.pdbx_description
1 polymer ?
#
loop_
_entity_poly.entity_id
_entity_poly.type
_entity_poly.pdbx_seq_one_letter_code
_entity_poly.pdbx_strand_id
1 'polypeptide(L)'
;MRCCHAEYLQMTEQVEKGDLIKNLEWKFTLASNKGQDFYDVSLVDGFNLPVSVTPQGGLKGCNRTSCPSDVNTVRPPNFVVEGSDGSVIACKSARLAFDQPEYCCIRPFAFADKCPPTPFQ
;
A
#
# COMPACT_ATOMS: atom_id res chain seq x y z
N MET A 1 5.52 7.21 3.90
CA MET A 1 6.88 7.55 3.45
C MET A 1 7.93 7.41 4.56
N ARG A 2 8.87 6.48 4.41
CA ARG A 2 10.11 6.41 5.21
C ARG A 2 11.28 6.92 4.38
N CYS A 3 12.31 7.46 5.04
CA CYS A 3 13.47 8.05 4.41
C CYS A 3 14.75 7.39 4.95
N CYS A 4 15.58 6.80 4.08
CA CYS A 4 16.87 6.22 4.46
C CYS A 4 17.75 5.97 3.23
N HIS A 5 19.07 5.91 3.40
CA HIS A 5 19.97 5.43 2.34
C HIS A 5 20.11 3.92 2.45
N ALA A 6 19.47 3.17 1.56
CA ALA A 6 19.50 1.71 1.49
C ALA A 6 20.35 1.25 0.30
N GLU A 7 21.01 0.10 0.42
CA GLU A 7 21.77 -0.47 -0.70
C GLU A 7 20.85 -1.24 -1.65
N TYR A 8 19.86 -1.93 -1.10
CA TYR A 8 18.73 -2.52 -1.83
C TYR A 8 17.51 -2.67 -0.91
N LEU A 9 16.32 -2.77 -1.51
CA LEU A 9 15.06 -2.97 -0.80
C LEU A 9 14.58 -4.41 -1.02
N GLN A 10 14.48 -5.18 0.06
CA GLN A 10 13.93 -6.52 0.00
C GLN A 10 12.42 -6.47 0.27
N MET A 11 11.67 -7.00 -0.68
CA MET A 11 10.22 -7.16 -0.58
C MET A 11 9.88 -8.58 -0.15
N THR A 12 8.87 -8.71 0.69
CA THR A 12 8.33 -10.02 1.06
C THR A 12 6.82 -9.95 1.03
N GLU A 13 6.21 -10.77 0.19
CA GLU A 13 4.78 -11.00 0.09
C GLU A 13 4.45 -12.32 0.79
N GLN A 14 3.37 -12.36 1.56
CA GLN A 14 2.81 -13.61 2.08
C GLN A 14 1.86 -14.18 1.03
N VAL A 15 2.39 -14.80 -0.03
CA VAL A 15 1.56 -15.47 -1.03
C VAL A 15 1.11 -16.82 -0.47
N GLU A 16 -0.17 -16.94 -0.10
CA GLU A 16 -0.77 -18.26 0.06
C GLU A 16 -0.95 -18.90 -1.32
N LYS A 17 -0.68 -20.20 -1.38
CA LYS A 17 -0.50 -20.99 -2.59
C LYS A 17 -1.85 -21.13 -3.34
N GLY A 18 -2.22 -20.12 -4.13
CA GLY A 18 -3.48 -20.12 -4.88
C GLY A 18 -3.90 -18.76 -5.47
N ASP A 19 -3.42 -17.64 -4.94
CA ASP A 19 -3.91 -16.32 -5.33
C ASP A 19 -3.12 -15.70 -6.49
N LEU A 20 -3.72 -15.69 -7.68
CA LEU A 20 -3.20 -15.02 -8.88
C LEU A 20 -3.56 -13.52 -8.96
N ILE A 21 -4.03 -12.91 -7.86
CA ILE A 21 -4.42 -11.49 -7.86
C ILE A 21 -3.17 -10.61 -7.76
N LYS A 22 -2.73 -10.08 -8.91
CA LYS A 22 -1.73 -9.01 -8.97
C LYS A 22 -2.45 -7.66 -8.98
N ASN A 23 -2.50 -6.94 -7.86
CA ASN A 23 -2.81 -5.49 -7.81
C ASN A 23 -2.28 -4.87 -6.49
N LEU A 24 -1.02 -5.16 -6.13
CA LEU A 24 -0.35 -4.46 -5.05
C LEU A 24 0.57 -3.39 -5.64
N GLU A 25 0.32 -2.12 -5.32
CA GLU A 25 1.20 -1.03 -5.70
C GLU A 25 2.14 -0.66 -4.54
N TRP A 26 3.44 -0.77 -4.77
CA TRP A 26 4.48 -0.29 -3.88
C TRP A 26 5.25 0.84 -4.56
N LYS A 27 5.58 1.89 -3.81
CA LYS A 27 6.28 3.05 -4.35
C LYS A 27 7.68 3.14 -3.76
N PHE A 28 8.66 3.17 -4.66
CA PHE A 28 10.06 3.42 -4.35
C PHE A 28 10.53 4.68 -5.07
N THR A 29 11.29 5.51 -4.37
CA THR A 29 12.00 6.65 -4.95
C THR A 29 13.43 6.57 -4.45
N LEU A 30 14.31 6.07 -5.31
CA LEU A 30 15.73 5.90 -4.99
C LEU A 30 16.50 7.15 -5.41
N ALA A 31 17.42 7.60 -4.57
CA ALA A 31 18.25 8.77 -4.86
C ALA A 31 19.57 8.37 -5.53
N SER A 32 19.99 9.15 -6.53
CA SER A 32 21.32 9.01 -7.12
C SER A 32 22.42 9.46 -6.13
N ASN A 33 23.61 8.85 -6.19
CA ASN A 33 24.83 9.29 -5.49
C ASN A 33 24.72 9.43 -3.96
N LYS A 34 24.41 8.33 -3.24
CA LYS A 34 24.35 8.31 -1.76
C LYS A 34 23.33 9.27 -1.13
N GLY A 35 22.32 9.69 -1.91
CA GLY A 35 21.20 10.46 -1.40
C GLY A 35 20.24 9.60 -0.56
N GLN A 36 19.22 10.25 -0.02
CA GLN A 36 18.18 9.58 0.77
C GLN A 36 17.14 8.91 -0.13
N ASP A 37 16.93 7.62 0.05
CA ASP A 37 15.84 6.89 -0.59
C ASP A 37 14.56 7.06 0.19
N PHE A 38 13.44 7.05 -0.53
CA PHE A 38 12.11 7.06 0.04
C PHE A 38 11.35 5.81 -0.40
N TYR A 39 10.74 5.15 0.58
CA TYR A 39 9.93 3.96 0.34
C TYR A 39 8.70 3.97 1.23
N ASP A 40 7.59 3.50 0.68
CA ASP A 40 6.40 3.14 1.44
C ASP A 40 5.61 2.03 0.78
N VAL A 41 4.77 1.40 1.60
CA VAL A 41 3.69 0.53 1.17
C VAL A 41 2.44 1.39 1.16
N SER A 42 1.74 1.42 0.03
CA SER A 42 0.53 2.21 -0.16
C SER A 42 -0.66 1.27 -0.39
N LEU A 43 -1.78 1.58 0.24
CA LEU A 43 -3.07 0.90 -0.01
C LEU A 43 -4.01 1.78 -0.84
N VAL A 44 -3.50 2.86 -1.45
CA VAL A 44 -4.32 3.80 -2.25
C VAL A 44 -5.10 3.08 -3.35
N ASP A 45 -4.60 1.96 -3.85
CA ASP A 45 -5.24 1.13 -4.88
C ASP A 45 -5.71 -0.24 -4.33
N GLY A 46 -5.90 -0.32 -3.01
CA GLY A 46 -6.44 -1.51 -2.34
C GLY A 46 -5.38 -2.42 -1.72
N PHE A 47 -5.84 -3.54 -1.20
CA PHE A 47 -5.07 -4.56 -0.49
C PHE A 47 -5.47 -5.95 -0.97
N ASN A 48 -4.52 -6.80 -1.32
CA ASN A 48 -4.76 -8.20 -1.63
C ASN A 48 -4.01 -9.13 -0.65
N LEU A 49 -2.75 -8.81 -0.33
CA LEU A 49 -1.86 -9.63 0.47
C LEU A 49 -1.02 -8.78 1.44
N PRO A 50 -0.69 -9.33 2.63
CA PRO A 50 0.27 -8.69 3.53
C PRO A 50 1.64 -8.54 2.87
N VAL A 51 2.19 -7.34 2.93
CA VAL A 51 3.50 -7.02 2.35
C VAL A 51 4.39 -6.32 3.35
N SER A 52 5.70 -6.55 3.24
CA SER A 52 6.69 -5.72 3.91
C SER A 52 7.89 -5.41 3.04
N VAL A 53 8.42 -4.20 3.23
CA VAL A 53 9.64 -3.69 2.64
C VAL A 53 10.67 -3.55 3.74
N THR A 54 11.76 -4.29 3.61
CA THR A 54 12.90 -4.23 4.54
C THR A 54 14.11 -3.70 3.80
N PRO A 55 14.62 -2.51 4.16
CA PRO A 55 15.89 -2.01 3.65
C PRO A 55 17.05 -2.90 4.10
N GLN A 56 17.95 -3.20 3.17
CA GLN A 56 19.15 -3.99 3.41
C GLN A 56 20.39 -3.18 3.01
N GLY A 57 21.47 -3.34 3.78
CA GLY A 57 22.68 -2.53 3.61
C GLY A 57 22.44 -1.04 3.85
N GLY A 58 23.42 -0.20 3.51
CA GLY A 58 23.31 1.26 3.64
C GLY A 58 23.56 1.82 5.04
N LEU A 59 23.05 3.03 5.30
CA LEU A 59 23.28 3.75 6.57
C LEU A 59 22.43 3.14 7.71
N LYS A 60 22.99 3.11 8.93
CA LYS A 60 22.25 2.65 10.11
C LYS A 60 21.01 3.52 10.36
N GLY A 61 19.87 2.89 10.63
CA GLY A 61 18.61 3.57 10.97
C GLY A 61 17.47 3.36 9.98
N CYS A 62 17.64 2.54 8.95
CA CYS A 62 16.55 2.22 8.02
C CYS A 62 15.50 1.30 8.68
N ASN A 63 14.25 1.78 8.80
CA ASN A 63 13.16 1.03 9.43
C ASN A 63 12.34 0.26 8.39
N ARG A 64 11.98 -0.98 8.72
CA ARG A 64 11.01 -1.78 7.96
C ARG A 64 9.65 -1.06 7.89
N THR A 65 9.00 -1.11 6.73
CA THR A 65 7.60 -0.72 6.56
C THR A 65 6.79 -1.96 6.16
N SER A 66 5.61 -2.14 6.76
CA SER A 66 4.77 -3.31 6.47
C SER A 66 3.29 -2.97 6.56
N CYS A 67 2.48 -3.67 5.77
CA CYS A 67 1.05 -3.84 5.99
C CYS A 67 0.83 -5.33 6.36
N PRO A 68 0.89 -5.69 7.66
CA PRO A 68 0.95 -7.07 8.09
C PRO A 68 -0.43 -7.71 8.30
N SER A 69 -1.48 -6.91 8.43
CA SER A 69 -2.84 -7.37 8.71
C SER A 69 -3.51 -7.84 7.44
N ASP A 70 -4.16 -9.00 7.48
CA ASP A 70 -5.07 -9.40 6.42
C ASP A 70 -6.33 -8.53 6.47
N VAL A 71 -6.31 -7.43 5.71
CA VAL A 71 -7.43 -6.48 5.61
C VAL A 71 -8.66 -7.18 5.04
N ASN A 72 -8.51 -8.37 4.45
CA ASN A 72 -9.65 -9.16 4.00
C ASN A 72 -10.58 -9.59 5.17
N THR A 73 -10.11 -9.60 6.41
CA THR A 73 -10.90 -10.07 7.56
C THR A 73 -11.83 -9.01 8.17
N VAL A 74 -11.63 -7.71 7.89
CA VAL A 74 -12.40 -6.61 8.49
C VAL A 74 -12.89 -5.68 7.40
N ARG A 75 -14.14 -5.84 6.93
CA ARG A 75 -14.62 -5.08 5.77
C ARG A 75 -16.11 -4.74 5.76
N PRO A 76 -16.46 -3.52 5.30
CA PRO A 76 -17.78 -3.24 4.76
C PRO A 76 -17.96 -3.91 3.37
N PRO A 77 -19.17 -4.37 3.01
CA PRO A 77 -19.44 -5.07 1.74
C PRO A 77 -19.00 -4.31 0.48
N ASN A 78 -19.02 -2.97 0.52
CA ASN A 78 -18.74 -2.11 -0.63
C ASN A 78 -17.26 -2.13 -1.09
N PHE A 79 -16.36 -2.72 -0.29
CA PHE A 79 -14.92 -2.76 -0.56
C PHE A 79 -14.43 -4.16 -0.95
N VAL A 80 -15.31 -5.14 -0.99
CA VAL A 80 -14.99 -6.55 -1.24
C VAL A 80 -14.71 -6.80 -2.72
N VAL A 81 -13.65 -7.55 -3.01
CA VAL A 81 -13.38 -8.16 -4.32
C VAL A 81 -13.42 -9.67 -4.14
N GLU A 82 -14.39 -10.32 -4.78
CA GLU A 82 -14.61 -11.76 -4.68
C GLU A 82 -13.90 -12.52 -5.81
N GLY A 83 -13.45 -13.73 -5.50
CA GLY A 83 -12.94 -14.70 -6.45
C GLY A 83 -14.04 -15.54 -7.08
N SER A 84 -13.63 -16.39 -8.03
CA SER A 84 -14.53 -17.26 -8.77
C SER A 84 -15.28 -18.26 -7.89
N ASP A 85 -14.76 -18.54 -6.70
CA ASP A 85 -15.33 -19.43 -5.69
C ASP A 85 -16.17 -18.70 -4.62
N GLY A 86 -16.34 -17.37 -4.76
CA GLY A 86 -17.04 -16.53 -3.78
C GLY A 86 -16.21 -16.24 -2.53
N SER A 87 -14.96 -16.71 -2.45
CA SER A 87 -14.02 -16.27 -1.42
C SER A 87 -13.64 -14.82 -1.68
N VAL A 88 -13.23 -14.12 -0.63
CA VAL A 88 -12.83 -12.73 -0.80
C VAL A 88 -11.32 -12.61 -0.86
N ILE A 89 -10.84 -12.09 -1.98
CA ILE A 89 -9.42 -12.16 -2.39
C ILE A 89 -8.72 -10.79 -2.38
N ALA A 90 -9.47 -9.69 -2.30
CA ALA A 90 -8.90 -8.35 -2.12
C ALA A 90 -9.92 -7.35 -1.53
N CYS A 91 -9.39 -6.25 -0.99
CA CYS A 91 -10.08 -5.07 -0.51
C CYS A 91 -9.79 -3.89 -1.44
N LYS A 92 -10.83 -3.23 -1.94
CA LYS A 92 -10.69 -1.92 -2.57
C LYS A 92 -10.34 -0.87 -1.53
N SER A 93 -9.63 0.16 -1.93
CA SER A 93 -9.55 1.43 -1.19
C SER A 93 -10.84 2.24 -1.36
N ALA A 94 -11.02 3.29 -0.56
CA ALA A 94 -12.10 4.26 -0.75
C ALA A 94 -12.09 4.93 -2.13
N ARG A 95 -10.89 5.18 -2.65
CA ARG A 95 -10.68 5.68 -4.01
C ARG A 95 -11.34 4.76 -5.03
N LEU A 96 -11.01 3.46 -4.99
CA LEU A 96 -11.52 2.47 -5.93
C LEU A 96 -13.00 2.09 -5.69
N ALA A 97 -13.48 2.23 -4.45
CA ALA A 97 -14.85 1.89 -4.10
C ALA A 97 -15.86 2.99 -4.46
N PHE A 98 -15.48 4.26 -4.33
CA PHE A 98 -16.41 5.39 -4.44
C PHE A 98 -16.15 6.32 -5.62
N ASP A 99 -14.91 6.38 -6.12
CA ASP A 99 -14.50 7.23 -7.25
C ASP A 99 -14.92 8.71 -7.09
N GLN A 100 -14.85 9.24 -5.85
CA GLN A 100 -15.17 10.64 -5.57
C GLN A 100 -13.90 11.49 -5.41
N PRO A 101 -13.95 12.79 -5.74
CA PRO A 101 -12.81 13.69 -5.66
C PRO A 101 -12.10 13.73 -4.30
N GLU A 102 -12.86 13.60 -3.22
CA GLU A 102 -12.35 13.59 -1.84
C GLU A 102 -11.56 12.33 -1.49
N TYR A 103 -11.87 11.17 -2.08
CA TYR A 103 -11.12 9.93 -1.87
C TYR A 103 -9.94 9.79 -2.83
N CYS A 104 -10.00 10.51 -3.97
CA CYS A 104 -8.92 10.59 -4.94
C CYS A 104 -7.91 11.72 -4.63
N CYS A 105 -8.20 12.58 -3.63
CA CYS A 105 -7.47 13.81 -3.35
C CYS A 105 -7.19 14.63 -4.63
N ILE A 106 -8.18 14.75 -5.52
CA ILE A 106 -8.12 15.60 -6.71
C ILE A 106 -8.89 16.89 -6.46
N ARG A 107 -8.74 17.90 -7.33
CA ARG A 107 -9.42 19.20 -7.13
C ARG A 107 -10.92 19.00 -6.85
N PRO A 108 -11.47 19.66 -5.81
CA PRO A 108 -10.87 20.72 -4.99
C PRO A 108 -10.00 20.25 -3.80
N PHE A 109 -9.89 18.94 -3.57
CA PHE A 109 -9.19 18.30 -2.44
C PHE A 109 -7.70 18.00 -2.70
N ALA A 110 -7.07 18.67 -3.68
CA ALA A 110 -5.70 18.37 -4.09
C ALA A 110 -4.60 18.77 -3.08
N PHE A 111 -4.97 19.45 -1.99
CA PHE A 111 -4.05 19.91 -0.96
C PHE A 111 -4.24 19.11 0.32
N ALA A 112 -3.15 18.86 1.06
CA ALA A 112 -3.16 18.00 2.24
C ALA A 112 -4.14 18.47 3.33
N ASP A 113 -4.32 19.78 3.50
CA ASP A 113 -5.30 20.36 4.43
C ASP A 113 -6.76 20.20 3.95
N LYS A 114 -6.95 19.89 2.67
CA LYS A 114 -8.26 19.64 2.05
C LYS A 114 -8.55 18.15 1.88
N CYS A 115 -7.57 17.26 1.92
CA CYS A 115 -7.77 15.81 1.88
C CYS A 115 -7.45 15.15 3.23
N PRO A 116 -8.28 15.34 4.28
CA PRO A 116 -8.04 14.72 5.57
C PRO A 116 -8.23 13.20 5.51
N PRO A 117 -7.64 12.43 6.45
CA PRO A 117 -7.89 11.00 6.55
C PRO A 117 -9.38 10.69 6.71
N THR A 118 -9.85 9.66 6.02
CA THR A 118 -11.23 9.17 6.13
C THR A 118 -11.31 7.93 7.02
N PRO A 119 -12.49 7.53 7.50
CA PRO A 119 -12.68 6.26 8.22
C PRO A 119 -12.37 5.02 7.36
N PHE A 120 -12.26 5.18 6.04
CA PHE A 120 -11.89 4.15 5.09
C PHE A 120 -10.38 4.28 4.80
N GLN A 121 -9.58 3.39 5.39
CA GLN A 121 -8.14 3.27 5.14
C GLN A 121 -7.81 1.96 4.44
#